data_AF-A0ABD2PN19-F1
#
_entry.id   AF-A0ABD2PN19-F1
#
_cell.length_a   1.000
_cell.length_b   1.000
_cell.length_c   1.000
_cell.angle_alpha   90.00
_cell.angle_beta   90.00
_cell.angle_gamma   90.00
#
_symmetry.space_group_name_H-M   'P 1'
#
loop_
_entity.id
_entity.type
_entity.pdbx_description
1 polymer ?
#
loop_
_entity_poly.entity_id
_entity_poly.type
_entity_poly.pdbx_seq_one_letter_code
_entity_poly.pdbx_strand_id
1 'polypeptide(L)'
;MFGEPVNNLEKSVSRLKQSGDMNICTFAYLMAELYKYSRRSSRDLKQLHQSLASFGQFIGHRMVDLCFTRDGIHSYKRPVEIKAALNFIKTVAWRNIYKKELEELSQAVDNPK
;
A
#
# COMPACT_ATOMS: atom_id res chain seq x y z
N MET A 1 -33.06 11.65 -28.43
CA MET A 1 -32.62 11.66 -27.02
C MET A 1 -31.68 10.48 -26.84
N PHE A 2 -30.38 10.69 -27.00
CA PHE A 2 -29.37 9.66 -26.77
C PHE A 2 -29.11 9.61 -25.26
N GLY A 3 -29.59 8.54 -24.61
CA GLY A 3 -29.34 8.31 -23.19
C GLY A 3 -27.85 8.11 -22.95
N GLU A 4 -27.29 8.84 -21.98
CA GLU A 4 -25.91 8.66 -21.57
C GLU A 4 -25.68 7.19 -21.14
N PRO A 5 -24.54 6.58 -21.50
CA PRO A 5 -24.24 5.23 -21.07
C PRO A 5 -24.11 5.22 -19.55
N VAL A 6 -25.08 4.58 -18.89
CA VAL A 6 -25.07 4.41 -17.43
C VAL A 6 -23.86 3.54 -17.09
N ASN A 7 -22.82 4.17 -16.54
CA ASN A 7 -21.53 3.56 -16.23
C ASN A 7 -21.66 2.63 -15.00
N ASN A 8 -22.36 1.51 -15.19
CA ASN A 8 -22.65 0.53 -14.15
C ASN A 8 -21.40 -0.24 -13.66
N LEU A 9 -20.29 -0.15 -14.40
CA LEU A 9 -19.01 -0.75 -14.00
C LEU A 9 -18.40 -0.03 -12.79
N GLU A 10 -18.49 1.30 -12.70
CA GLU A 10 -17.93 2.05 -11.56
C GLU A 10 -18.65 1.74 -10.24
N LYS A 11 -19.95 1.46 -10.32
CA LYS A 11 -20.76 0.99 -9.18
C LYS A 11 -20.42 -0.44 -8.76
N SER A 12 -19.87 -1.27 -9.65
CA SER A 12 -19.54 -2.66 -9.34
C SER A 12 -18.22 -2.80 -8.57
N VAL A 13 -17.22 -1.97 -8.88
CA VAL A 13 -15.93 -1.95 -8.17
C VAL A 13 -16.07 -1.37 -6.76
N SER A 14 -16.97 -0.39 -6.58
CA SER A 14 -17.30 0.18 -5.28
C SER A 14 -18.08 -0.76 -4.36
N ARG A 15 -18.73 -1.83 -4.87
CA ARG A 15 -19.32 -2.89 -4.04
C ARG A 15 -18.29 -3.90 -3.50
N LEU A 16 -17.18 -4.12 -4.22
CA LEU A 16 -16.06 -4.90 -3.68
C LEU A 16 -15.32 -4.16 -2.55
N LYS A 17 -15.56 -2.84 -2.40
CA LYS A 17 -15.04 -1.99 -1.33
C LYS A 17 -15.44 -2.46 0.08
N GLN A 18 -16.41 -3.37 0.20
CA GLN A 18 -16.95 -3.90 1.47
C GLN A 18 -16.63 -5.38 1.75
N SER A 19 -16.06 -6.15 0.81
CA SER A 19 -15.91 -7.62 0.98
C SER A 19 -14.68 -8.09 1.77
N GLY A 20 -14.09 -7.26 2.64
CA GLY A 20 -12.79 -7.59 3.22
C GLY A 20 -12.49 -6.99 4.59
N ASP A 21 -13.50 -6.82 5.45
CA ASP A 21 -13.25 -6.53 6.86
C ASP A 21 -12.70 -7.80 7.55
N MET A 22 -11.46 -8.16 7.22
CA MET A 22 -10.70 -9.16 7.95
C MET A 22 -10.41 -8.61 9.35
N ASN A 23 -10.64 -9.43 10.36
CA ASN A 23 -10.25 -9.09 11.72
C ASN A 23 -8.75 -8.76 11.76
N ILE A 24 -8.40 -7.60 12.33
CA ILE A 24 -7.02 -7.16 12.49
C ILE A 24 -6.17 -8.17 13.27
N CYS A 25 -6.77 -8.93 14.19
CA CYS A 25 -6.10 -10.00 14.92
C CYS A 25 -5.58 -11.11 14.00
N THR A 26 -6.32 -11.45 12.94
CA THR A 26 -5.92 -12.46 11.96
C THR A 26 -4.68 -12.01 11.19
N PHE A 27 -4.67 -10.74 10.75
CA PHE A 27 -3.50 -10.14 10.10
C PHE A 27 -2.30 -10.07 11.05
N ALA A 28 -2.50 -9.64 12.30
CA ALA A 28 -1.44 -9.56 13.30
C ALA A 28 -0.83 -10.94 13.60
N TYR A 29 -1.65 -11.98 13.70
CA TYR A 29 -1.17 -13.35 13.93
C TYR A 29 -0.35 -13.87 12.74
N LEU A 30 -0.83 -13.66 11.52
CA LEU A 30 -0.09 -14.03 10.30
C LEU A 30 1.25 -13.30 10.22
N MET A 31 1.28 -12.00 10.51
CA MET A 31 2.51 -11.21 10.53
C MET A 31 3.49 -11.67 11.61
N ALA A 32 2.99 -12.07 12.79
CA ALA A 32 3.82 -12.63 13.85
C ALA A 32 4.46 -13.96 13.43
N GLU A 33 3.72 -14.85 12.76
CA GLU A 33 4.29 -16.09 12.21
C GLU A 33 5.25 -15.82 11.06
N LEU A 34 4.96 -14.87 10.17
CA LEU A 34 5.87 -14.47 9.10
C LEU A 34 7.21 -13.94 9.64
N TYR A 35 7.16 -13.16 10.72
CA TYR A 35 8.36 -12.69 11.42
C TYR A 35 9.16 -13.85 12.02
N LYS A 36 8.49 -14.77 12.74
CA LYS A 36 9.14 -15.96 13.32
C LYS A 36 9.75 -16.85 12.24
N TYR A 37 9.05 -17.07 11.13
CA TYR A 37 9.55 -17.81 9.98
C TYR A 37 10.82 -17.18 9.41
N SER A 38 10.76 -15.88 9.13
CA SER A 38 11.90 -15.13 8.59
C SER A 38 13.08 -15.11 9.58
N ARG A 39 12.81 -15.07 10.89
CA ARG A 39 13.84 -15.14 11.94
C ARG A 39 14.50 -16.50 12.00
N ARG A 40 13.77 -17.60 11.83
CA ARG A 40 14.33 -18.96 11.78
C ARG A 40 15.22 -19.18 10.56
N SER A 41 14.87 -18.56 9.42
CA SER A 41 15.63 -18.69 8.17
C SER A 41 16.84 -17.75 8.08
N SER A 42 16.96 -16.76 8.96
CA SER A 42 17.96 -15.69 8.85
C SER A 42 19.01 -15.79 9.96
N ARG A 43 20.28 -15.54 9.63
CA ARG A 43 21.38 -15.58 10.61
C ARG A 43 21.54 -14.26 11.37
N ASP A 44 21.31 -13.15 10.67
CA ASP A 44 21.49 -11.80 11.18
C ASP A 44 20.22 -10.95 11.06
N LEU A 45 20.16 -9.89 11.87
CA LEU A 45 19.06 -8.92 11.83
C LEU A 45 18.92 -8.28 10.43
N LYS A 46 20.02 -8.00 9.74
CA LYS A 46 20.00 -7.45 8.39
C LYS A 46 19.34 -8.39 7.38
N GLN A 47 19.63 -9.69 7.45
CA GLN A 47 19.01 -10.70 6.59
C GLN A 47 17.53 -10.87 6.89
N LEU A 48 17.16 -10.80 8.18
CA LEU A 48 15.76 -10.80 8.60
C LEU A 48 15.00 -9.62 7.96
N HIS A 49 15.51 -8.39 8.12
CA HIS A 49 14.89 -7.21 7.50
C HIS A 49 14.80 -7.33 5.98
N GLN A 50 15.85 -7.85 5.32
CA GLN A 50 15.82 -8.06 3.87
C GLN A 50 14.76 -9.07 3.45
N SER A 51 14.58 -10.15 4.21
CA SER A 51 13.56 -11.15 3.95
C SER A 51 12.15 -10.59 4.16
N LEU A 52 11.91 -9.81 5.22
CA LEU A 52 10.62 -9.14 5.40
C LEU A 52 10.36 -8.13 4.29
N ALA A 53 11.39 -7.40 3.87
CA ALA A 53 11.28 -6.44 2.78
C ALA A 53 10.93 -7.10 1.45
N SER A 54 11.46 -8.29 1.14
CA SER A 54 11.12 -9.00 -0.10
C SER A 54 9.66 -9.47 -0.13
N PHE A 55 9.14 -9.97 1.00
CA PHE A 55 7.71 -10.28 1.13
C PHE A 55 6.85 -9.01 0.95
N GLY A 56 7.25 -7.91 1.61
CA GLY A 56 6.57 -6.62 1.49
C GLY A 56 6.61 -6.05 0.07
N GLN A 57 7.71 -6.24 -0.67
CA GLN A 57 7.88 -5.75 -2.04
C GLN A 57 6.90 -6.43 -3.01
N PHE A 58 6.74 -7.76 -2.88
CA PHE A 58 5.80 -8.52 -3.70
C PHE A 58 4.36 -8.04 -3.50
N ILE A 59 3.94 -7.87 -2.24
CA ILE A 59 2.61 -7.39 -1.88
C ILE A 59 2.45 -5.93 -2.31
N GLY A 60 3.46 -5.09 -2.06
CA GLY A 60 3.46 -3.68 -2.41
C GLY A 60 3.29 -3.42 -3.90
N HIS A 61 3.93 -4.23 -4.76
CA HIS A 61 3.77 -4.12 -6.22
C HIS A 61 2.30 -4.28 -6.64
N ARG A 62 1.61 -5.30 -6.11
CA ARG A 62 0.18 -5.52 -6.37
C ARG A 62 -0.70 -4.45 -5.73
N MET A 63 -0.36 -4.01 -4.52
CA MET A 63 -1.11 -3.00 -3.81
C MET A 63 -1.08 -1.65 -4.53
N VAL A 64 0.06 -1.28 -5.14
CA VAL A 64 0.19 -0.06 -5.94
C VAL A 64 -0.79 -0.07 -7.12
N ASP A 65 -0.81 -1.15 -7.90
CA ASP A 65 -1.73 -1.28 -9.04
C ASP A 65 -3.20 -1.21 -8.59
N LEU A 66 -3.52 -1.82 -7.45
CA LEU A 66 -4.86 -1.75 -6.85
C LEU A 66 -5.23 -0.34 -6.39
N CYS A 67 -4.30 0.41 -5.79
CA CYS A 67 -4.55 1.79 -5.36
C CYS A 67 -4.90 2.69 -6.56
N PHE A 68 -4.17 2.56 -7.67
CA PHE A 68 -4.46 3.33 -8.89
C PHE A 68 -5.75 2.91 -9.59
N THR A 69 -6.14 1.63 -9.48
CA THR A 69 -7.37 1.12 -10.10
C THR A 69 -8.62 1.41 -9.26
N ARG A 70 -8.50 1.42 -7.92
CA ARG A 70 -9.65 1.46 -6.99
C ARG A 70 -10.03 2.86 -6.50
N ASP A 71 -9.04 3.73 -6.27
CA ASP A 71 -9.32 5.05 -5.66
C ASP A 71 -9.74 6.12 -6.68
N GLY A 72 -9.93 5.76 -7.96
CA GLY A 72 -10.50 6.67 -8.95
C GLY A 72 -9.75 8.00 -8.98
N ILE A 73 -8.41 7.98 -8.90
CA ILE A 73 -7.64 9.15 -9.28
C ILE A 73 -7.97 9.33 -10.76
N HIS A 74 -8.73 10.38 -11.09
CA HIS A 74 -9.28 10.68 -12.43
C HIS A 74 -8.22 10.87 -13.52
N SER A 75 -6.97 10.52 -13.24
CA SER A 75 -5.85 10.50 -14.14
C SER A 75 -5.05 9.25 -13.78
N TYR A 76 -5.11 8.22 -14.63
CA TYR A 76 -4.27 7.01 -14.62
C TYR A 76 -2.77 7.32 -14.80
N LYS A 77 -2.30 8.51 -14.39
CA LYS A 77 -0.92 8.95 -14.54
C LYS A 77 -0.15 8.49 -13.33
N ARG A 78 0.65 7.43 -13.51
CA ARG A 78 1.70 7.09 -12.55
C ARG A 78 2.55 8.36 -12.31
N PRO A 79 2.85 8.71 -11.06
CA PRO A 79 3.66 9.88 -10.77
C PRO A 79 5.01 9.76 -11.46
N VAL A 80 5.35 10.76 -12.26
CA VAL A 80 6.64 10.85 -12.98
C VAL A 80 7.66 11.64 -12.16
N GLU A 81 7.17 12.45 -11.22
CA GLU A 81 7.96 13.25 -10.29
C GLU A 81 8.11 12.55 -8.94
N ILE A 82 9.32 12.56 -8.37
CA ILE A 82 9.63 11.95 -7.06
C ILE A 82 8.74 12.55 -5.96
N LYS A 83 8.49 13.86 -5.99
CA LYS A 83 7.64 14.56 -5.01
C LYS A 83 6.19 14.03 -5.04
N ALA A 84 5.67 13.77 -6.23
CA ALA A 84 4.33 13.20 -6.39
C ALA A 84 4.27 11.74 -5.90
N ALA A 85 5.32 10.96 -6.15
CA ALA A 85 5.43 9.58 -5.63
C ALA A 85 5.50 9.54 -4.09
N LEU A 86 6.27 10.42 -3.47
CA LEU A 86 6.36 10.55 -2.01
C LEU A 86 5.00 10.96 -1.41
N ASN A 87 4.29 11.90 -2.05
CA ASN A 87 2.96 12.30 -1.59
C ASN A 87 1.94 11.16 -1.71
N PHE A 88 2.01 10.36 -2.78
CA PHE A 88 1.18 9.16 -2.94
C PHE A 88 1.43 8.15 -1.81
N ILE A 89 2.69 7.92 -1.43
CA ILE A 89 3.03 7.03 -0.32
C ILE A 89 2.44 7.58 1.00
N LYS A 90 2.66 8.87 1.27
CA LYS A 90 2.19 9.56 2.49
C LYS A 90 0.67 9.46 2.67
N THR A 91 -0.08 9.65 1.58
CA THR A 91 -1.54 9.82 1.63
C THR A 91 -2.26 8.50 1.35
N VAL A 92 -2.11 7.96 0.16
CA VAL A 92 -2.91 6.83 -0.34
C VAL A 92 -2.38 5.50 0.18
N ALA A 93 -1.08 5.25 0.05
CA ALA A 93 -0.52 3.96 0.46
C ALA A 93 -0.59 3.76 1.99
N TRP A 94 -0.20 4.79 2.76
CA TRP A 94 -0.20 4.72 4.22
C TRP A 94 -1.61 4.54 4.80
N ARG A 95 -2.59 5.29 4.29
CA ARG A 95 -3.99 5.17 4.71
C ARG A 95 -4.58 3.81 4.39
N ASN A 96 -4.25 3.22 3.24
CA ASN A 96 -4.74 1.90 2.86
C ASN A 96 -4.18 0.77 3.76
N ILE A 97 -2.94 0.90 4.27
CA ILE A 97 -2.33 -0.10 5.15
C ILE A 97 -2.76 0.09 6.61
N TYR A 98 -2.64 1.31 7.14
CA TYR A 98 -2.74 1.58 8.57
C TYR A 98 -4.06 2.19 9.00
N LYS A 99 -4.94 2.56 8.06
CA LYS A 99 -6.17 3.33 8.31
C LYS A 99 -5.93 4.63 9.10
N LYS A 100 -4.68 5.12 9.14
CA LYS A 100 -4.23 6.39 9.74
C LYS A 100 -3.54 7.22 8.67
N GLU A 101 -3.52 8.54 8.79
CA GLU A 101 -2.66 9.41 7.97
C GLU A 101 -1.24 9.45 8.52
N LEU A 102 -0.25 9.57 7.63
CA LEU A 102 1.14 9.76 8.05
C LEU A 102 1.32 11.20 8.52
N GLU A 103 1.66 11.35 9.80
CA GLU A 103 1.75 12.63 10.51
C GLU A 103 2.76 13.57 9.84
N GLU A 104 4.00 13.10 9.63
CA GLU A 104 5.07 13.90 9.03
C GLU A 104 5.93 13.07 8.06
N LEU A 105 6.37 13.70 6.97
CA LEU A 105 7.39 13.16 6.06
C LEU A 105 8.61 14.07 6.22
N SER A 106 9.56 13.67 7.06
CA SER A 106 10.77 14.46 7.28
C SER A 106 11.70 14.34 6.08
N GLN A 107 12.09 15.47 5.51
CA GLN A 107 13.14 15.54 4.51
C GLN A 107 14.47 15.21 5.21
N ALA A 108 15.34 14.43 4.57
CA ALA A 108 16.68 14.21 5.12
C ALA A 108 17.36 15.57 5.28
N VAL A 109 17.71 15.94 6.50
CA VAL A 109 18.59 17.07 6.76
C VAL A 109 19.94 16.68 6.20
N ASP A 110 20.39 17.38 5.17
CA ASP A 110 21.77 17.30 4.73
C ASP A 110 22.63 17.63 5.94
N ASN A 111 23.38 16.64 6.45
CA ASN A 111 24.33 16.87 7.53
C ASN A 111 25.60 17.36 6.86
N PRO A 112 25.87 18.69 6.82
CA PRO A 112 27.13 19.17 6.27
C PRO A 112 28.26 18.54 7.09
N LYS A 113 29.16 17.84 6.39
CA LYS A 113 30.45 17.42 6.94
C LYS A 113 31.36 18.64 7.10
#